data_AF-A0A6G7YEX8-F1
#
_entry.id   AF-A0A6G7YEX8-F1
#
_cell.length_a   1.000
_cell.length_b   1.000
_cell.length_c   1.000
_cell.angle_alpha   90.00
_cell.angle_beta   90.00
_cell.angle_gamma   90.00
#
_symmetry.space_group_name_H-M   'P 1'
#
loop_
_entity.id
_entity.type
_entity.pdbx_description
1 polymer ?
#
loop_
_entity_poly.entity_id
_entity_poly.type
_entity_poly.pdbx_seq_one_letter_code
_entity_poly.pdbx_strand_id
1 'polypeptide(L)'
;MLRRALVASTTVALVMASASPSSAVVTADFSGDVFDDGANDSYAVRCSSGTMRAGTSDSMRQCSQLFAITVISGPGTDFIKLAEVVPSAFSNLQAISVFAAGNVNNVDTIIGSPFSDFVTGDSTDVVTTGQGDDSISGAKDARGEGGDDVFRSVVGFASGGEGDDRFIRIRPQFGIDGGLGTDTWDLELETVAGEAGTTVVLDQGSLVVTMPGIQPQVTAATTVEQVTVTMASSGQVWNGAAFAGRQDVRALGGPDALTGGPGRDSLDGGSGDDALTGGAGPDDIDGGDGNDTVDARDGEVDLVDCGAGVDAVTADAADVVIGCETVNLPAVPPAVTPVAPAAPETLSISGRSKVTKPRTAKFTFSSPTAGATFQCKVDRKAWKACTSPYKVRTRKLEPGKHKLLVRAVVGSAVDASPARKVFRVRRG
;
A
#
# COMPACT_ATOMS: atom_id res chain seq x y z
N MET A 1 60.13 -23.00 71.15
CA MET A 1 59.00 -23.76 70.59
C MET A 1 57.93 -22.79 70.13
N LEU A 2 57.48 -22.91 68.87
CA LEU A 2 56.39 -22.15 68.27
C LEU A 2 55.10 -22.25 69.11
N ARG A 3 54.27 -21.19 69.13
CA ARG A 3 52.96 -21.16 68.43
C ARG A 3 52.10 -19.92 68.79
N ARG A 4 51.48 -19.36 67.73
CA ARG A 4 50.18 -18.68 67.62
C ARG A 4 50.03 -17.19 68.04
N ALA A 5 49.88 -16.35 67.03
CA ALA A 5 48.70 -15.51 66.81
C ALA A 5 48.58 -15.23 65.30
N LEU A 6 47.45 -15.53 64.66
CA LEU A 6 47.17 -15.13 63.27
C LEU A 6 46.06 -14.07 63.31
N VAL A 7 46.39 -12.89 62.78
CA VAL A 7 45.56 -11.69 62.70
C VAL A 7 44.73 -11.72 61.41
N ALA A 8 43.54 -11.15 61.46
CA ALA A 8 42.61 -11.00 60.35
C ALA A 8 43.20 -10.22 59.16
N SER A 9 42.89 -10.67 57.94
CA SER A 9 43.05 -9.85 56.73
C SER A 9 41.74 -9.90 55.95
N THR A 10 41.08 -8.76 55.93
CA THR A 10 39.96 -8.42 55.06
C THR A 10 40.48 -8.33 53.63
N THR A 11 39.90 -9.08 52.69
CA THR A 11 40.12 -8.85 51.26
C THR A 11 38.79 -8.66 50.56
N VAL A 12 38.72 -7.55 49.83
CA VAL A 12 37.59 -6.96 49.13
C VAL A 12 37.10 -7.86 48.00
N ALA A 13 35.79 -7.89 47.81
CA ALA A 13 35.10 -8.55 46.71
C ALA A 13 35.52 -7.94 45.35
N LEU A 14 35.97 -8.78 44.42
CA LEU A 14 36.03 -8.43 43.00
C LEU A 14 34.81 -9.06 42.33
N VAL A 15 33.78 -8.24 42.16
CA VAL A 15 32.64 -8.52 41.29
C VAL A 15 33.19 -8.68 39.87
N MET A 16 32.92 -9.82 39.23
CA MET A 16 33.19 -10.04 37.81
C MET A 16 32.50 -8.94 37.01
N ALA A 17 33.29 -8.04 36.43
CA ALA A 17 32.82 -7.06 35.49
C ALA A 17 32.21 -7.79 34.29
N SER A 18 30.93 -7.56 34.05
CA SER A 18 30.32 -7.76 32.73
C SER A 18 31.16 -6.97 31.73
N ALA A 19 31.81 -7.68 30.79
CA ALA A 19 32.52 -7.04 29.69
C ALA A 19 31.55 -6.10 28.97
N SER A 20 31.85 -4.80 28.99
CA SER A 20 31.19 -3.83 28.12
C SER A 20 31.33 -4.30 26.67
N PRO A 21 30.31 -4.16 25.81
CA PRO A 21 30.45 -4.48 24.40
C PRO A 21 31.64 -3.66 23.84
N SER A 22 32.64 -4.35 23.30
CA SER A 22 33.78 -3.71 22.68
C SER A 22 33.34 -3.09 21.37
N SER A 23 32.89 -1.84 21.39
CA SER A 23 32.84 -0.98 20.20
C SER A 23 34.28 -0.71 19.77
N ALA A 24 34.69 -1.21 18.62
CA ALA A 24 35.95 -0.80 18.02
C ALA A 24 35.65 0.31 17.00
N VAL A 25 36.17 1.51 17.23
CA VAL A 25 36.33 2.46 16.13
C VAL A 25 37.38 1.84 15.22
N VAL A 26 36.93 1.19 14.15
CA VAL A 26 37.79 0.66 13.12
C VAL A 26 37.85 1.69 12.01
N THR A 27 38.79 2.61 12.13
CA THR A 27 39.27 3.36 10.97
C THR A 27 39.92 2.33 10.02
N ALA A 28 39.51 2.22 8.76
CA ALA A 28 39.97 1.14 7.88
C ALA A 28 41.44 1.32 7.43
N ASP A 29 42.04 0.25 6.92
CA ASP A 29 43.42 0.20 6.40
C ASP A 29 43.60 1.21 5.27
N PHE A 30 44.42 2.24 5.51
CA PHE A 30 44.63 3.30 4.56
C PHE A 30 45.76 2.94 3.59
N SER A 31 45.49 3.01 2.28
CA SER A 31 46.58 3.18 1.31
C SER A 31 46.92 4.67 1.17
N GLY A 32 47.40 5.29 2.25
CA GLY A 32 47.70 6.73 2.32
C GLY A 32 47.54 7.26 3.74
N ASP A 33 48.19 8.35 4.14
CA ASP A 33 48.01 8.91 5.50
C ASP A 33 46.66 9.66 5.57
N VAL A 34 45.57 9.00 5.96
CA VAL A 34 44.21 9.57 5.95
C VAL A 34 43.87 10.11 7.34
N PHE A 35 44.36 11.31 7.60
CA PHE A 35 43.77 12.21 8.57
C PHE A 35 43.64 13.57 7.88
N ASP A 36 42.39 14.01 7.65
CA ASP A 36 42.00 15.42 7.49
C ASP A 36 42.99 16.26 6.65
N ASP A 37 43.39 15.76 5.48
CA ASP A 37 44.32 16.47 4.58
C ASP A 37 43.62 17.12 3.38
N GLY A 38 42.32 16.87 3.21
CA GLY A 38 41.53 17.38 2.08
C GLY A 38 41.70 16.59 0.79
N ALA A 39 42.37 15.43 0.82
CA ALA A 39 42.56 14.57 -0.35
C ALA A 39 41.36 13.65 -0.59
N ASN A 40 41.34 12.99 -1.75
CA ASN A 40 40.37 11.96 -2.07
C ASN A 40 40.86 10.62 -1.55
N ASP A 41 40.09 9.99 -0.67
CA ASP A 41 40.47 8.75 0.00
C ASP A 41 39.64 7.55 -0.44
N SER A 42 40.18 6.35 -0.22
CA SER A 42 39.44 5.11 -0.41
C SER A 42 39.50 4.23 0.83
N TYR A 43 38.33 3.94 1.38
CA TYR A 43 38.15 3.16 2.60
C TYR A 43 37.62 1.77 2.22
N ALA A 44 38.37 0.73 2.61
CA ALA A 44 37.94 -0.65 2.45
C ALA A 44 38.12 -1.42 3.76
N VAL A 45 37.03 -1.97 4.27
CA VAL A 45 37.07 -2.77 5.50
C VAL A 45 37.21 -4.25 5.14
N ARG A 46 38.31 -4.87 5.58
CA ARG A 46 38.64 -6.27 5.25
C ARG A 46 39.08 -7.04 6.47
N CYS A 47 38.60 -8.28 6.58
CA CYS A 47 39.13 -9.26 7.53
C CYS A 47 40.13 -10.18 6.83
N SER A 48 41.40 -10.16 7.26
CA SER A 48 42.45 -11.04 6.73
C SER A 48 42.94 -12.00 7.80
N SER A 49 42.85 -13.31 7.52
CA SER A 49 43.26 -14.37 8.45
C SER A 49 42.57 -14.29 9.82
N GLY A 50 41.28 -13.88 9.86
CA GLY A 50 40.49 -13.75 11.09
C GLY A 50 40.78 -12.49 11.91
N THR A 51 41.62 -11.60 11.39
CA THR A 51 41.99 -10.36 12.07
C THR A 51 41.94 -9.16 11.11
N MET A 52 41.80 -7.96 11.67
CA MET A 52 41.85 -6.72 10.91
C MET A 52 42.64 -5.66 11.66
N ARG A 53 43.21 -4.70 10.91
CA ARG A 53 43.80 -3.49 11.50
C ARG A 53 42.70 -2.48 11.76
N ALA A 54 42.74 -1.86 12.95
CA ALA A 54 41.91 -0.73 13.30
C ALA A 54 42.78 0.54 13.30
N GLY A 55 42.63 1.31 12.23
CA GLY A 55 43.27 2.58 11.94
C GLY A 55 44.76 2.48 11.75
N THR A 56 45.46 3.53 12.17
CA THR A 56 46.92 3.60 12.18
C THR A 56 47.56 2.79 13.30
N SER A 57 46.79 2.05 14.10
CA SER A 57 47.33 1.24 15.19
C SER A 57 47.93 -0.06 14.67
N ASP A 58 49.08 -0.46 15.21
CA ASP A 58 49.68 -1.77 14.93
C ASP A 58 48.94 -2.95 15.60
N SER A 59 47.86 -2.66 16.34
CA SER A 59 47.11 -3.68 17.08
C SER A 59 46.04 -4.33 16.19
N MET A 60 46.26 -5.60 15.85
CA MET A 60 45.28 -6.44 15.18
C MET A 60 44.08 -6.75 16.09
N ARG A 61 42.87 -6.61 15.57
CA ARG A 61 41.61 -7.00 16.23
C ARG A 61 41.07 -8.28 15.61
N GLN A 62 40.48 -9.17 16.42
CA GLN A 62 39.77 -10.33 15.90
C GLN A 62 38.41 -9.91 15.34
N CYS A 63 38.16 -10.19 14.06
CA CYS A 63 36.92 -9.79 13.38
C CYS A 63 35.68 -10.41 14.05
N SER A 64 35.81 -11.64 14.54
CA SER A 64 34.75 -12.36 15.25
C SER A 64 34.41 -11.77 16.62
N GLN A 65 35.20 -10.83 17.15
CA GLN A 65 34.95 -10.18 18.44
C GLN A 65 34.36 -8.76 18.28
N LEU A 66 34.23 -8.28 17.05
CA LEU A 66 33.69 -6.95 16.78
C LEU A 66 32.17 -6.99 16.79
N PHE A 67 31.56 -6.01 17.45
CA PHE A 67 30.11 -5.84 17.51
C PHE A 67 29.63 -4.63 16.70
N ALA A 68 30.52 -3.66 16.47
CA ALA A 68 30.27 -2.48 15.65
C ALA A 68 31.57 -2.05 14.94
N ILE A 69 31.41 -1.40 13.79
CA ILE A 69 32.48 -0.75 13.02
C ILE A 69 32.06 0.70 12.79
N THR A 70 33.01 1.63 12.80
CA THR A 70 32.75 3.04 12.51
C THR A 70 33.76 3.57 11.51
N VAL A 71 33.28 4.09 10.40
CA VAL A 71 34.05 4.75 9.34
C VAL A 71 33.73 6.24 9.36
N ILE A 72 34.74 7.07 9.27
CA ILE A 72 34.62 8.53 9.22
C ILE A 72 35.44 8.97 8.00
N SER A 73 34.80 9.45 6.94
CA SER A 73 35.52 10.15 5.86
C SER A 73 35.90 11.54 6.32
N GLY A 74 37.11 11.96 5.94
CA GLY A 74 37.57 13.33 6.13
C GLY A 74 36.93 14.27 5.10
N PRO A 75 37.42 15.51 4.97
CA PRO A 75 37.11 16.31 3.79
C PRO A 75 37.80 15.69 2.57
N GLY A 76 37.06 15.48 1.49
CA GLY A 76 37.58 14.88 0.27
C GLY A 76 36.43 14.39 -0.58
N THR A 77 36.69 13.99 -1.82
CA THR A 77 35.76 13.11 -2.56
C THR A 77 36.20 11.67 -2.29
N ASP A 78 35.49 11.01 -1.41
CA ASP A 78 35.91 9.74 -0.83
C ASP A 78 35.10 8.56 -1.36
N PHE A 79 35.73 7.39 -1.36
CA PHE A 79 35.11 6.14 -1.78
C PHE A 79 35.14 5.11 -0.65
N ILE A 80 33.97 4.84 -0.06
CA ILE A 80 33.81 3.92 1.06
C ILE A 80 33.15 2.63 0.56
N LYS A 81 33.84 1.49 0.71
CA LYS A 81 33.35 0.18 0.27
C LYS A 81 33.32 -0.82 1.42
N LEU A 82 32.10 -1.20 1.81
CA LEU A 82 31.82 -2.11 2.92
C LEU A 82 31.24 -3.46 2.50
N ALA A 83 30.96 -3.67 1.21
CA ALA A 83 30.42 -4.93 0.69
C ALA A 83 31.27 -6.19 0.99
N GLU A 84 32.54 -6.02 1.36
CA GLU A 84 33.44 -7.12 1.76
C GLU A 84 33.34 -7.48 3.26
N VAL A 85 32.59 -6.70 4.04
CA VAL A 85 32.29 -6.95 5.46
C VAL A 85 31.15 -7.96 5.52
N VAL A 86 31.48 -9.25 5.46
CA VAL A 86 30.47 -10.32 5.39
C VAL A 86 30.27 -11.06 6.72
N PRO A 87 29.06 -11.60 6.98
CA PRO A 87 28.75 -12.36 8.22
C PRO A 87 29.71 -13.51 8.53
N SER A 88 30.24 -14.19 7.51
CA SER A 88 31.18 -15.29 7.71
C SER A 88 32.52 -14.86 8.31
N ALA A 89 32.91 -13.60 8.11
CA ALA A 89 34.15 -13.04 8.65
C ALA A 89 33.92 -12.26 9.96
N PHE A 90 32.72 -11.70 10.15
CA PHE A 90 32.35 -10.82 11.25
C PHE A 90 31.15 -11.37 12.03
N SER A 91 31.34 -12.51 12.69
CA SER A 91 30.23 -13.30 13.26
C SER A 91 29.42 -12.61 14.37
N ASN A 92 29.99 -11.62 15.05
CA ASN A 92 29.35 -10.89 16.14
C ASN A 92 28.96 -9.45 15.74
N LEU A 93 29.29 -9.03 14.52
CA LEU A 93 29.03 -7.68 14.05
C LEU A 93 27.53 -7.54 13.83
N GLN A 94 26.97 -6.43 14.32
CA GLN A 94 25.54 -6.14 14.19
C GLN A 94 25.32 -5.00 13.22
N ALA A 95 26.17 -3.97 13.29
CA ALA A 95 26.00 -2.77 12.49
C ALA A 95 27.32 -2.07 12.17
N ILE A 96 27.28 -1.24 11.15
CA ILE A 96 28.36 -0.34 10.75
C ILE A 96 27.82 1.09 10.76
N SER A 97 28.62 2.04 11.25
CA SER A 97 28.29 3.47 11.15
C SER A 97 29.26 4.14 10.20
N VAL A 98 28.73 4.95 9.27
CA VAL A 98 29.50 5.71 8.30
C VAL A 98 29.18 7.18 8.47
N PHE A 99 30.20 7.99 8.72
CA PHE A 99 30.08 9.44 8.83
C PHE A 99 30.85 10.09 7.69
N ALA A 100 30.12 10.55 6.68
CA ALA A 100 30.61 11.20 5.47
C ALA A 100 30.07 12.62 5.29
N ALA A 101 29.55 13.23 6.35
CA ALA A 101 28.98 14.58 6.34
C ALA A 101 30.04 15.69 6.24
N GLY A 102 30.93 15.59 5.24
CA GLY A 102 31.98 16.53 4.92
C GLY A 102 31.47 17.83 4.27
N ASN A 103 32.37 18.52 3.56
CA ASN A 103 32.02 19.76 2.85
C ASN A 103 31.13 19.44 1.65
N VAL A 104 29.95 20.06 1.57
CA VAL A 104 28.91 19.99 0.50
C VAL A 104 29.38 20.27 -0.94
N ASN A 105 30.68 20.40 -1.17
CA ASN A 105 31.30 20.54 -2.48
C ASN A 105 31.97 19.25 -2.95
N ASN A 106 32.08 18.24 -2.10
CA ASN A 106 32.68 16.96 -2.43
C ASN A 106 31.60 15.89 -2.56
N VAL A 107 31.84 14.90 -3.42
CA VAL A 107 30.87 13.85 -3.69
C VAL A 107 31.42 12.54 -3.14
N ASP A 108 30.99 12.12 -1.97
CA ASP A 108 31.38 10.82 -1.45
C ASP A 108 30.53 9.73 -2.10
N THR A 109 31.14 8.57 -2.33
CA THR A 109 30.45 7.37 -2.79
C THR A 109 30.56 6.29 -1.74
N ILE A 110 29.40 5.85 -1.23
CA ILE A 110 29.30 4.88 -0.15
C ILE A 110 28.60 3.64 -0.68
N ILE A 111 29.26 2.49 -0.52
CA ILE A 111 28.70 1.17 -0.77
C ILE A 111 28.65 0.42 0.56
N GLY A 112 27.44 0.14 1.02
CA GLY A 112 27.13 -0.54 2.26
C GLY A 112 27.56 -2.00 2.32
N SER A 113 27.29 -2.60 3.46
CA SER A 113 27.53 -3.99 3.80
C SER A 113 26.22 -4.78 3.86
N PRO A 114 26.26 -6.12 3.95
CA PRO A 114 25.06 -6.92 4.20
C PRO A 114 24.51 -6.83 5.65
N PHE A 115 25.05 -5.96 6.50
CA PHE A 115 24.57 -5.69 7.85
C PHE A 115 23.86 -4.34 7.88
N SER A 116 23.15 -4.04 8.96
CA SER A 116 22.61 -2.70 9.19
C SER A 116 23.69 -1.62 9.17
N ASP A 117 23.58 -0.70 8.22
CA ASP A 117 24.45 0.43 8.03
C ASP A 117 23.75 1.72 8.45
N PHE A 118 24.41 2.50 9.31
CA PHE A 118 23.97 3.82 9.71
C PHE A 118 24.83 4.86 8.99
N VAL A 119 24.34 5.36 7.86
CA VAL A 119 25.06 6.31 7.01
C VAL A 119 24.58 7.73 7.28
N THR A 120 25.52 8.61 7.62
CA THR A 120 25.30 10.06 7.70
C THR A 120 26.16 10.74 6.65
N GLY A 121 25.56 11.21 5.57
CA GLY A 121 26.21 11.97 4.49
C GLY A 121 25.67 13.40 4.39
N ASP A 122 25.87 14.01 3.24
CA ASP A 122 25.36 15.33 2.89
C ASP A 122 24.59 15.35 1.55
N SER A 123 24.17 16.52 1.10
CA SER A 123 23.35 16.68 -0.11
C SER A 123 24.06 16.38 -1.44
N THR A 124 25.37 16.11 -1.41
CA THR A 124 26.19 15.81 -2.59
C THR A 124 26.54 14.34 -2.73
N ASP A 125 26.42 13.56 -1.65
CA ASP A 125 26.85 12.17 -1.61
C ASP A 125 25.95 11.19 -2.36
N VAL A 126 26.53 10.07 -2.79
CA VAL A 126 25.80 8.95 -3.38
C VAL A 126 25.94 7.73 -2.48
N VAL A 127 24.81 7.24 -1.99
CA VAL A 127 24.76 6.11 -1.05
C VAL A 127 24.04 4.95 -1.72
N THR A 128 24.65 3.78 -1.66
CA THR A 128 23.98 2.51 -1.95
C THR A 128 24.27 1.58 -0.79
N THR A 129 23.26 1.24 0.00
CA THR A 129 23.42 0.33 1.13
C THR A 129 23.28 -1.11 0.68
N GLY A 130 23.21 -2.06 1.62
CA GLY A 130 23.21 -3.48 1.29
C GLY A 130 21.87 -4.13 1.60
N GLN A 131 21.95 -5.33 2.18
CA GLN A 131 20.81 -6.22 2.41
C GLN A 131 20.31 -6.18 3.87
N GLY A 132 20.83 -5.27 4.69
CA GLY A 132 20.46 -5.13 6.09
C GLY A 132 19.45 -4.01 6.28
N ASP A 133 18.84 -3.91 7.46
CA ASP A 133 17.97 -2.78 7.77
C ASP A 133 18.85 -1.53 7.98
N ASP A 134 18.88 -0.66 6.98
CA ASP A 134 19.81 0.44 6.87
C ASP A 134 19.14 1.78 7.19
N SER A 135 19.94 2.75 7.64
CA SER A 135 19.47 4.10 7.93
C SER A 135 20.38 5.11 7.27
N ILE A 136 19.82 5.88 6.33
CA ILE A 136 20.53 6.88 5.56
C ILE A 136 20.02 8.27 5.94
N SER A 137 20.93 9.16 6.34
CA SER A 137 20.63 10.56 6.62
C SER A 137 21.56 11.46 5.82
N GLY A 138 20.99 12.21 4.88
CA GLY A 138 21.74 13.08 3.98
C GLY A 138 22.39 12.29 2.83
N ALA A 139 21.87 12.50 1.63
CA ALA A 139 22.45 12.05 0.37
C ALA A 139 21.92 12.93 -0.76
N LYS A 140 22.67 13.05 -1.85
CA LYS A 140 22.08 13.37 -3.14
C LYS A 140 21.19 12.22 -3.57
N ASP A 141 21.76 11.06 -3.86
CA ASP A 141 21.01 9.89 -4.31
C ASP A 141 21.23 8.75 -3.30
N ALA A 142 20.17 8.04 -2.93
CA ALA A 142 20.22 6.94 -1.98
C ALA A 142 19.47 5.71 -2.52
N ARG A 143 20.05 4.54 -2.33
CA ARG A 143 19.45 3.25 -2.73
C ARG A 143 19.67 2.23 -1.63
N GLY A 144 18.60 1.68 -1.10
CA GLY A 144 18.61 0.40 -0.39
C GLY A 144 18.64 -0.75 -1.39
N GLU A 145 19.08 -1.92 -0.94
CA GLU A 145 18.86 -3.15 -1.71
C GLU A 145 17.79 -4.01 -1.08
N GLY A 146 18.00 -4.47 0.16
CA GLY A 146 16.98 -5.22 0.88
C GLY A 146 17.06 -4.99 2.37
N GLY A 147 15.99 -5.30 3.10
CA GLY A 147 15.84 -4.91 4.50
C GLY A 147 14.80 -3.79 4.64
N ASP A 148 14.39 -3.50 5.87
CA ASP A 148 13.45 -2.41 6.13
C ASP A 148 14.23 -1.11 6.35
N ASP A 149 14.43 -0.32 5.29
CA ASP A 149 15.34 0.81 5.28
C ASP A 149 14.67 2.14 5.66
N VAL A 150 15.46 3.07 6.20
CA VAL A 150 15.00 4.40 6.57
C VAL A 150 15.82 5.49 5.86
N PHE A 151 15.14 6.28 5.03
CA PHE A 151 15.73 7.38 4.26
C PHE A 151 15.33 8.73 4.85
N ARG A 152 16.31 9.56 5.20
CA ARG A 152 16.10 10.92 5.75
C ARG A 152 16.87 11.94 4.95
N SER A 153 16.19 13.01 4.52
CA SER A 153 16.83 14.17 3.89
C SER A 153 17.65 13.85 2.62
N VAL A 154 17.17 12.90 1.82
CA VAL A 154 17.69 12.65 0.47
C VAL A 154 17.14 13.72 -0.47
N VAL A 155 18.00 14.39 -1.26
CA VAL A 155 17.58 15.54 -2.10
C VAL A 155 17.35 15.18 -3.57
N GLY A 156 18.03 14.14 -4.04
CA GLY A 156 17.91 13.54 -5.37
C GLY A 156 16.96 12.36 -5.34
N PHE A 157 17.31 11.23 -5.93
CA PHE A 157 16.44 10.04 -6.00
C PHE A 157 16.64 9.12 -4.79
N ALA A 158 15.55 8.61 -4.22
CA ALA A 158 15.56 7.60 -3.16
C ALA A 158 14.86 6.32 -3.64
N SER A 159 15.48 5.17 -3.41
CA SER A 159 14.89 3.86 -3.73
C SER A 159 15.09 2.92 -2.56
N GLY A 160 14.00 2.26 -2.11
CA GLY A 160 13.99 1.37 -0.96
C GLY A 160 14.54 0.00 -1.28
N GLY A 161 13.90 -0.72 -2.20
CA GLY A 161 14.38 -2.04 -2.64
C GLY A 161 13.41 -3.14 -2.22
N GLU A 162 13.90 -4.19 -1.57
CA GLU A 162 13.05 -5.22 -0.94
C GLU A 162 12.88 -4.93 0.55
N GLY A 163 11.65 -4.85 1.05
CA GLY A 163 11.39 -4.57 2.46
C GLY A 163 10.26 -3.57 2.63
N ASP A 164 9.87 -3.29 3.86
CA ASP A 164 8.91 -2.25 4.16
C ASP A 164 9.67 -0.96 4.49
N ASP A 165 9.94 -0.15 3.46
CA ASP A 165 10.84 0.99 3.55
C ASP A 165 10.15 2.27 3.99
N ARG A 166 10.91 3.15 4.65
CA ARG A 166 10.39 4.42 5.21
C ARG A 166 11.15 5.64 4.71
N PHE A 167 10.44 6.51 4.01
CA PHE A 167 10.97 7.74 3.42
C PHE A 167 10.51 8.95 4.23
N ILE A 168 11.43 9.75 4.76
CA ILE A 168 11.09 10.82 5.71
C ILE A 168 11.58 12.17 5.20
N ARG A 169 10.63 13.12 5.09
CA ARG A 169 10.89 14.52 4.74
C ARG A 169 11.75 14.64 3.48
N ILE A 170 11.41 13.87 2.46
CA ILE A 170 12.09 13.88 1.16
C ILE A 170 11.39 14.90 0.28
N ARG A 171 12.17 15.84 -0.29
CA ARG A 171 11.75 16.65 -1.45
C ARG A 171 12.60 16.23 -2.64
N PRO A 172 12.51 14.98 -3.07
CA PRO A 172 13.38 14.47 -4.11
C PRO A 172 12.95 15.17 -5.39
N GLN A 173 13.86 15.94 -5.98
CA GLN A 173 13.60 16.54 -7.30
C GLN A 173 13.31 15.47 -8.37
N PHE A 174 13.72 14.22 -8.10
CA PHE A 174 13.67 13.10 -9.04
C PHE A 174 12.79 11.93 -8.57
N GLY A 175 12.13 12.03 -7.41
CA GLY A 175 11.14 11.06 -6.92
C GLY A 175 11.64 10.01 -5.91
N ILE A 176 10.68 9.20 -5.46
CA ILE A 176 10.81 8.03 -4.55
C ILE A 176 10.35 6.79 -5.32
N ASP A 177 11.03 5.67 -5.09
CA ASP A 177 10.59 4.33 -5.52
C ASP A 177 10.68 3.41 -4.30
N GLY A 178 9.54 3.02 -3.73
CA GLY A 178 9.50 2.15 -2.54
C GLY A 178 10.12 0.80 -2.85
N GLY A 179 9.50 0.08 -3.77
CA GLY A 179 10.04 -1.16 -4.33
C GLY A 179 9.10 -2.33 -4.08
N LEU A 180 9.62 -3.37 -3.45
CA LEU A 180 8.88 -4.57 -3.07
C LEU A 180 8.63 -4.55 -1.57
N GLY A 181 7.38 -4.34 -1.17
CA GLY A 181 6.97 -4.40 0.21
C GLY A 181 5.78 -3.50 0.44
N THR A 182 5.62 -3.02 1.66
CA THR A 182 4.67 -1.97 2.03
C THR A 182 5.45 -0.73 2.43
N ASP A 183 5.60 0.19 1.50
CA ASP A 183 6.48 1.33 1.67
C ASP A 183 5.72 2.56 2.19
N THR A 184 6.36 3.29 3.10
CA THR A 184 5.77 4.44 3.80
C THR A 184 6.51 5.73 3.48
N TRP A 185 5.76 6.76 3.10
CA TRP A 185 6.30 8.12 2.96
C TRP A 185 5.76 9.05 4.05
N ASP A 186 6.65 9.55 4.91
CA ASP A 186 6.34 10.56 5.92
C ASP A 186 6.59 11.98 5.40
N LEU A 187 5.50 12.69 5.25
CA LEU A 187 5.40 14.09 4.86
C LEU A 187 5.19 14.97 6.10
N GLU A 188 6.28 15.59 6.54
CA GLU A 188 6.26 16.60 7.60
C GLU A 188 6.16 17.99 6.96
N LEU A 189 4.92 18.46 6.79
CA LEU A 189 4.62 19.71 6.10
C LEU A 189 4.63 20.94 7.02
N GLU A 190 4.83 20.77 8.33
CA GLU A 190 4.98 21.86 9.31
C GLU A 190 6.04 22.90 8.90
N THR A 191 7.11 22.47 8.22
CA THR A 191 8.23 23.34 7.79
C THR A 191 7.98 24.00 6.44
N VAL A 192 6.99 23.51 5.69
CA VAL A 192 6.49 24.17 4.49
C VAL A 192 5.54 25.25 5.00
N ALA A 193 6.12 26.39 5.39
CA ALA A 193 5.49 27.51 6.07
C ALA A 193 3.98 27.59 5.81
N GLY A 194 3.18 27.64 6.88
CA GLY A 194 1.72 27.82 6.90
C GLY A 194 1.24 29.12 6.25
N GLU A 195 1.68 29.36 5.03
CA GLU A 195 1.21 30.35 4.08
C GLU A 195 -0.22 29.95 3.72
N ALA A 196 -1.15 30.80 4.14
CA ALA A 196 -2.57 30.62 3.86
C ALA A 196 -2.80 30.39 2.35
N GLY A 197 -3.57 29.35 2.02
CA GLY A 197 -3.83 28.96 0.62
C GLY A 197 -2.85 27.96 0.03
N THR A 198 -2.01 27.32 0.85
CA THR A 198 -1.24 26.14 0.43
C THR A 198 -2.19 24.96 0.19
N THR A 199 -2.10 24.33 -0.97
CA THR A 199 -2.86 23.13 -1.33
C THR A 199 -1.89 21.99 -1.58
N VAL A 200 -2.19 20.83 -1.00
CA VAL A 200 -1.39 19.62 -1.17
C VAL A 200 -2.28 18.54 -1.77
N VAL A 201 -1.88 18.05 -2.94
CA VAL A 201 -2.63 17.03 -3.69
C VAL A 201 -1.73 15.83 -3.87
N LEU A 202 -2.24 14.64 -3.55
CA LEU A 202 -1.58 13.38 -3.85
C LEU A 202 -2.33 12.70 -5.00
N ASP A 203 -1.76 12.80 -6.21
CA ASP A 203 -2.36 12.28 -7.44
C ASP A 203 -1.60 11.05 -7.95
N GLN A 204 -2.19 9.86 -7.79
CA GLN A 204 -1.63 8.58 -8.24
C GLN A 204 -0.17 8.37 -7.77
N GLY A 205 0.14 8.76 -6.53
CA GLY A 205 1.50 8.69 -5.94
C GLY A 205 2.37 9.91 -6.23
N SER A 206 1.91 10.89 -7.02
CA SER A 206 2.61 12.16 -7.20
C SER A 206 2.08 13.22 -6.24
N LEU A 207 2.93 13.65 -5.30
CA LEU A 207 2.63 14.78 -4.44
C LEU A 207 2.86 16.09 -5.18
N VAL A 208 1.82 16.90 -5.27
CA VAL A 208 1.84 18.25 -5.82
C VAL A 208 1.57 19.24 -4.69
N VAL A 209 2.60 20.01 -4.33
CA VAL A 209 2.47 21.10 -3.35
C VAL A 209 2.39 22.42 -4.10
N THR A 210 1.27 23.13 -3.93
CA THR A 210 1.03 24.43 -4.54
C THR A 210 0.96 25.50 -3.46
N MET A 211 1.80 26.53 -3.58
CA MET A 211 1.84 27.69 -2.68
C MET A 211 1.65 28.98 -3.48
N PRO A 212 1.01 30.02 -2.89
CA PRO A 212 0.88 31.32 -3.55
C PRO A 212 2.22 31.90 -3.98
N GLY A 213 2.36 32.27 -5.26
CA GLY A 213 3.56 32.92 -5.78
C GLY A 213 4.77 32.01 -6.05
N ILE A 214 4.65 30.69 -5.83
CA ILE A 214 5.70 29.70 -6.10
C ILE A 214 5.22 28.71 -7.17
N GLN A 215 6.13 28.25 -8.05
CA GLN A 215 5.80 27.19 -9.00
C GLN A 215 5.49 25.89 -8.24
N PRO A 216 4.44 25.13 -8.63
CA PRO A 216 4.09 23.87 -7.98
C PRO A 216 5.30 22.94 -7.90
N GLN A 217 5.53 22.38 -6.71
CA GLN A 217 6.55 21.37 -6.51
C GLN A 217 5.90 20.01 -6.71
N VAL A 218 6.45 19.21 -7.62
CA VAL A 218 5.95 17.86 -7.91
C VAL A 218 7.00 16.86 -7.50
N THR A 219 6.60 15.91 -6.67
CA THR A 219 7.42 14.77 -6.27
C THR A 219 6.66 13.51 -6.65
N ALA A 220 7.22 12.69 -7.53
CA ALA A 220 6.65 11.39 -7.84
C ALA A 220 7.10 10.36 -6.78
N ALA A 221 6.17 9.61 -6.21
CA ALA A 221 6.43 8.39 -5.48
C ALA A 221 5.81 7.23 -6.28
N THR A 222 6.64 6.29 -6.72
CA THR A 222 6.20 5.01 -7.26
C THR A 222 6.30 3.96 -6.18
N THR A 223 5.46 2.92 -6.27
CA THR A 223 5.51 1.73 -5.37
C THR A 223 5.55 2.12 -3.89
N VAL A 224 4.83 3.19 -3.54
CA VAL A 224 4.59 3.60 -2.15
C VAL A 224 3.11 3.35 -1.88
N GLU A 225 2.84 2.55 -0.85
CA GLU A 225 1.50 2.10 -0.49
C GLU A 225 0.94 2.85 0.72
N GLN A 226 1.79 3.56 1.47
CA GLN A 226 1.37 4.33 2.64
C GLN A 226 1.96 5.73 2.64
N VAL A 227 1.15 6.71 3.04
CA VAL A 227 1.61 8.08 3.26
C VAL A 227 1.16 8.54 4.64
N THR A 228 2.11 9.00 5.44
CA THR A 228 1.83 9.70 6.70
C THR A 228 2.04 11.19 6.46
N VAL A 229 1.08 12.02 6.86
CA VAL A 229 1.08 13.45 6.64
C VAL A 229 0.83 14.16 7.96
N THR A 230 1.75 15.03 8.37
CA THR A 230 1.51 16.00 9.43
C THR A 230 1.50 17.38 8.81
N MET A 231 0.34 18.03 8.84
CA MET A 231 0.14 19.36 8.29
C MET A 231 0.56 20.45 9.30
N ALA A 232 0.22 21.71 9.04
CA ALA A 232 0.59 22.84 9.92
C ALA A 232 -0.64 23.33 10.68
N SER A 233 -0.47 24.11 11.74
CA SER A 233 -1.61 24.63 12.54
C SER A 233 -2.33 25.82 11.87
N SER A 234 -2.69 25.73 10.59
CA SER A 234 -3.44 26.75 9.85
C SER A 234 -4.33 26.09 8.80
N GLY A 235 -5.51 26.66 8.53
CA GLY A 235 -6.48 26.08 7.59
C GLY A 235 -5.92 25.69 6.22
N GLN A 236 -5.83 24.38 5.99
CA GLN A 236 -5.15 23.70 4.90
C GLN A 236 -6.10 22.83 4.09
N VAL A 237 -5.65 22.47 2.89
CA VAL A 237 -6.37 21.56 2.00
C VAL A 237 -5.46 20.38 1.67
N TRP A 238 -5.85 19.19 2.10
CA TRP A 238 -5.29 17.90 1.69
C TRP A 238 -6.27 17.20 0.74
N ASN A 239 -5.80 16.82 -0.44
CA ASN A 239 -6.57 16.02 -1.38
C ASN A 239 -5.81 14.75 -1.76
N GLY A 240 -6.20 13.65 -1.13
CA GLY A 240 -5.70 12.30 -1.33
C GLY A 240 -6.54 11.43 -2.25
N ALA A 241 -7.57 11.96 -2.90
CA ALA A 241 -8.62 11.17 -3.56
C ALA A 241 -8.15 10.23 -4.68
N ALA A 242 -6.94 10.46 -5.21
CA ALA A 242 -6.36 9.67 -6.29
C ALA A 242 -5.23 8.74 -5.84
N PHE A 243 -4.89 8.72 -4.55
CA PHE A 243 -3.93 7.77 -3.99
C PHE A 243 -4.66 6.52 -3.52
N ALA A 244 -4.28 5.35 -4.04
CA ALA A 244 -4.97 4.09 -3.74
C ALA A 244 -4.43 3.35 -2.50
N GLY A 245 -3.41 3.90 -1.87
CA GLY A 245 -2.79 3.38 -0.66
C GLY A 245 -3.37 3.99 0.60
N ARG A 246 -2.92 3.52 1.76
CA ARG A 246 -3.34 4.05 3.06
C ARG A 246 -2.78 5.45 3.30
N GLN A 247 -3.61 6.34 3.81
CA GLN A 247 -3.24 7.69 4.20
C GLN A 247 -3.43 7.86 5.70
N ASP A 248 -2.47 8.49 6.37
CA ASP A 248 -2.54 8.85 7.77
C ASP A 248 -2.31 10.36 7.86
N VAL A 249 -3.38 11.14 7.94
CA VAL A 249 -3.34 12.60 7.78
C VAL A 249 -3.75 13.26 9.09
N ARG A 250 -2.88 14.14 9.59
CA ARG A 250 -3.12 14.94 10.80
C ARG A 250 -3.02 16.43 10.48
N ALA A 251 -4.12 17.16 10.61
CA ALA A 251 -4.20 18.57 10.21
C ALA A 251 -3.85 19.57 11.33
N LEU A 252 -3.82 19.11 12.58
CA LEU A 252 -3.45 19.89 13.78
C LEU A 252 -4.45 20.99 14.15
N GLY A 253 -4.53 22.08 13.40
CA GLY A 253 -5.57 23.06 13.72
C GLY A 253 -5.70 24.23 12.77
N GLY A 254 -6.73 25.03 13.00
CA GLY A 254 -7.34 25.85 11.96
C GLY A 254 -8.46 25.06 11.27
N PRO A 255 -9.32 25.72 10.47
CA PRO A 255 -10.35 25.01 9.71
C PRO A 255 -9.74 24.35 8.48
N ASP A 256 -9.71 23.02 8.48
CA ASP A 256 -9.03 22.19 7.50
C ASP A 256 -10.01 21.48 6.56
N ALA A 257 -9.55 21.13 5.36
CA ALA A 257 -10.29 20.32 4.41
C ALA A 257 -9.46 19.09 4.03
N LEU A 258 -9.84 17.92 4.54
CA LEU A 258 -9.14 16.67 4.31
C LEU A 258 -10.02 15.74 3.48
N THR A 259 -9.47 15.27 2.36
CA THR A 259 -10.08 14.20 1.56
C THR A 259 -9.09 13.05 1.51
N GLY A 260 -9.45 11.90 2.05
CA GLY A 260 -8.72 10.65 1.83
C GLY A 260 -8.95 10.12 0.41
N GLY A 261 -8.75 8.84 0.19
CA GLY A 261 -8.81 8.19 -1.11
C GLY A 261 -9.32 6.76 -0.99
N PRO A 262 -9.10 5.93 -2.01
CA PRO A 262 -9.26 4.48 -1.85
C PRO A 262 -8.23 3.95 -0.84
N GLY A 263 -8.65 3.14 0.13
CA GLY A 263 -7.73 2.60 1.13
C GLY A 263 -8.40 2.34 2.45
N ARG A 264 -7.58 2.21 3.49
CA ARG A 264 -8.04 2.34 4.89
C ARG A 264 -7.33 3.55 5.44
N ASP A 265 -7.97 4.69 5.35
CA ASP A 265 -7.37 5.96 5.69
C ASP A 265 -7.62 6.30 7.17
N SER A 266 -6.77 7.15 7.71
CA SER A 266 -6.87 7.71 9.06
C SER A 266 -6.78 9.22 8.93
N LEU A 267 -7.86 9.93 9.25
CA LEU A 267 -7.96 11.37 9.11
C LEU A 267 -8.21 12.00 10.48
N ASP A 268 -7.31 12.88 10.94
CA ASP A 268 -7.41 13.65 12.19
C ASP A 268 -7.47 15.14 11.84
N GLY A 269 -8.65 15.75 11.99
CA GLY A 269 -8.91 17.18 11.76
C GLY A 269 -8.19 18.08 12.76
N GLY A 270 -8.10 17.66 14.02
CA GLY A 270 -7.38 18.39 15.05
C GLY A 270 -8.26 19.43 15.74
N SER A 271 -8.04 20.72 15.50
CA SER A 271 -8.82 21.78 16.15
C SER A 271 -9.24 22.86 15.17
N GLY A 272 -10.51 23.17 15.05
CA GLY A 272 -11.04 24.04 14.01
C GLY A 272 -12.37 23.50 13.52
N ASP A 273 -13.09 24.26 12.71
CA ASP A 273 -14.29 23.73 12.06
C ASP A 273 -13.83 23.02 10.77
N ASP A 274 -13.72 21.70 10.79
CA ASP A 274 -13.07 20.90 9.75
C ASP A 274 -14.05 20.26 8.77
N ALA A 275 -13.59 20.02 7.54
CA ALA A 275 -14.32 19.31 6.49
C ALA A 275 -13.57 18.04 6.10
N LEU A 276 -14.10 16.89 6.50
CA LEU A 276 -13.45 15.58 6.33
C LEU A 276 -14.24 14.70 5.35
N THR A 277 -13.54 13.99 4.48
CA THR A 277 -14.13 12.98 3.58
C THR A 277 -13.23 11.76 3.59
N GLY A 278 -13.75 10.62 4.07
CA GLY A 278 -13.00 9.37 4.20
C GLY A 278 -12.42 8.91 2.88
N GLY A 279 -13.28 8.70 1.89
CA GLY A 279 -12.88 8.19 0.59
C GLY A 279 -13.61 6.90 0.30
N ALA A 280 -12.88 5.86 -0.11
CA ALA A 280 -13.46 4.54 -0.33
C ALA A 280 -12.64 3.49 0.42
N GLY A 281 -13.31 2.52 1.03
CA GLY A 281 -12.70 1.56 1.93
C GLY A 281 -12.90 1.96 3.40
N PRO A 282 -12.53 1.08 4.35
CA PRO A 282 -12.89 1.27 5.75
C PRO A 282 -11.95 2.28 6.42
N ASP A 283 -12.48 3.47 6.70
CA ASP A 283 -11.72 4.61 7.21
C ASP A 283 -11.87 4.82 8.73
N ASP A 284 -10.90 5.51 9.32
CA ASP A 284 -10.90 5.99 10.71
C ASP A 284 -10.83 7.52 10.69
N ILE A 285 -11.89 8.19 11.11
CA ILE A 285 -12.05 9.64 10.97
C ILE A 285 -12.29 10.24 12.36
N ASP A 286 -11.41 11.15 12.78
CA ASP A 286 -11.51 11.97 13.99
C ASP A 286 -11.68 13.44 13.59
N GLY A 287 -12.83 14.02 13.94
CA GLY A 287 -13.15 15.43 13.76
C GLY A 287 -12.29 16.35 14.64
N GLY A 288 -12.08 15.95 15.88
CA GLY A 288 -11.35 16.76 16.86
C GLY A 288 -12.21 17.83 17.55
N ASP A 289 -11.62 18.99 17.85
CA ASP A 289 -12.30 20.10 18.53
C ASP A 289 -12.87 21.10 17.50
N GLY A 290 -14.17 21.37 17.49
CA GLY A 290 -14.77 22.37 16.60
C GLY A 290 -16.15 21.96 16.11
N ASN A 291 -16.70 22.63 15.11
CA ASN A 291 -17.95 22.21 14.47
C ASN A 291 -17.64 21.56 13.13
N ASP A 292 -17.52 20.24 13.14
CA ASP A 292 -16.96 19.49 12.02
C ASP A 292 -18.03 18.98 11.07
N THR A 293 -17.65 18.82 9.81
CA THR A 293 -18.49 18.22 8.76
C THR A 293 -17.77 17.01 8.15
N VAL A 294 -18.34 15.82 8.32
CA VAL A 294 -17.77 14.56 7.83
C VAL A 294 -18.66 13.94 6.75
N ASP A 295 -18.06 13.47 5.64
CA ASP A 295 -18.71 12.62 4.62
C ASP A 295 -17.99 11.26 4.54
N ALA A 296 -18.66 10.24 5.06
CA ALA A 296 -18.20 8.85 5.16
C ALA A 296 -19.22 7.95 4.43
N ARG A 297 -19.56 8.31 3.19
CA ARG A 297 -20.52 7.54 2.37
C ARG A 297 -19.81 6.89 1.20
N ASP A 298 -19.45 5.65 1.38
CA ASP A 298 -18.73 4.88 0.37
C ASP A 298 -19.28 3.44 0.21
N GLY A 299 -20.16 3.01 1.12
CA GLY A 299 -20.75 1.69 1.18
C GLY A 299 -19.95 0.66 1.98
N GLU A 300 -18.83 1.05 2.61
CA GLU A 300 -18.03 0.22 3.50
C GLU A 300 -18.38 0.53 4.97
N VAL A 301 -17.51 0.15 5.91
CA VAL A 301 -17.74 0.38 7.35
C VAL A 301 -16.65 1.28 7.86
N ASP A 302 -17.04 2.49 8.21
CA ASP A 302 -16.15 3.50 8.75
C ASP A 302 -16.28 3.61 10.28
N LEU A 303 -15.21 4.09 10.91
CA LEU A 303 -15.22 4.59 12.28
C LEU A 303 -15.14 6.11 12.22
N VAL A 304 -16.17 6.80 12.68
CA VAL A 304 -16.21 8.26 12.74
C VAL A 304 -16.40 8.70 14.18
N ASP A 305 -15.42 9.41 14.73
CA ASP A 305 -15.55 10.18 15.97
C ASP A 305 -15.58 11.66 15.61
N CYS A 306 -16.71 12.34 15.84
CA CYS A 306 -16.80 13.77 15.57
C CYS A 306 -16.11 14.64 16.63
N GLY A 307 -15.71 14.07 17.77
CA GLY A 307 -15.04 14.84 18.80
C GLY A 307 -15.96 15.83 19.52
N ALA A 308 -15.51 17.08 19.67
CA ALA A 308 -16.12 18.08 20.53
C ALA A 308 -16.59 19.32 19.77
N GLY A 309 -17.91 19.46 19.63
CA GLY A 309 -18.53 20.74 19.33
C GLY A 309 -19.96 20.56 18.86
N VAL A 310 -20.29 21.03 17.66
CA VAL A 310 -21.61 20.79 17.05
C VAL A 310 -21.39 20.27 15.65
N ASP A 311 -21.43 18.96 15.54
CA ASP A 311 -20.86 18.26 14.41
C ASP A 311 -21.95 17.64 13.52
N ALA A 312 -21.61 17.50 12.25
CA ALA A 312 -22.47 16.90 11.26
C ALA A 312 -21.74 15.84 10.45
N VAL A 313 -22.26 14.61 10.47
CA VAL A 313 -21.76 13.52 9.63
C VAL A 313 -22.84 13.06 8.67
N THR A 314 -22.44 12.81 7.43
CA THR A 314 -23.20 11.97 6.50
C THR A 314 -22.48 10.64 6.37
N ALA A 315 -23.09 9.55 6.84
CA ALA A 315 -22.47 8.23 6.99
C ALA A 315 -23.39 7.15 6.45
N ASP A 316 -22.87 5.98 6.11
CA ASP A 316 -23.66 4.80 5.81
C ASP A 316 -24.25 4.15 7.07
N ALA A 317 -25.31 3.35 6.89
CA ALA A 317 -26.01 2.72 8.01
C ALA A 317 -25.17 1.66 8.75
N ALA A 318 -24.05 1.24 8.15
CA ALA A 318 -23.15 0.24 8.71
C ALA A 318 -22.03 0.85 9.56
N ASP A 319 -21.83 2.17 9.48
CA ASP A 319 -20.73 2.87 10.14
C ASP A 319 -20.90 2.95 11.64
N VAL A 320 -19.77 3.09 12.32
CA VAL A 320 -19.70 3.38 13.74
C VAL A 320 -19.47 4.87 13.91
N VAL A 321 -20.54 5.58 14.28
CA VAL A 321 -20.51 7.03 14.50
C VAL A 321 -20.56 7.34 16.00
N ILE A 322 -19.63 8.19 16.46
CA ILE A 322 -19.42 8.60 17.84
C ILE A 322 -19.39 10.13 17.91
N GLY A 323 -19.91 10.72 18.98
CA GLY A 323 -19.78 12.17 19.24
C GLY A 323 -20.70 13.10 18.43
N CYS A 324 -21.15 12.71 17.24
CA CYS A 324 -21.83 13.65 16.32
C CYS A 324 -23.27 14.04 16.70
N GLU A 325 -23.58 15.34 16.69
CA GLU A 325 -24.93 15.89 16.95
C GLU A 325 -25.90 15.65 15.78
N THR A 326 -25.41 15.76 14.55
CA THR A 326 -26.22 15.61 13.33
C THR A 326 -25.72 14.43 12.50
N VAL A 327 -26.46 13.31 12.54
CA VAL A 327 -26.14 12.12 11.73
C VAL A 327 -27.16 11.97 10.60
N ASN A 328 -26.70 12.13 9.36
CA ASN A 328 -27.49 11.94 8.15
C ASN A 328 -27.11 10.62 7.46
N LEU A 329 -27.94 9.60 7.63
CA LEU A 329 -27.77 8.33 6.92
C LEU A 329 -28.47 8.42 5.56
N PRO A 330 -27.85 8.04 4.42
CA PRO A 330 -28.56 7.96 3.15
C PRO A 330 -29.76 7.04 3.35
N ALA A 331 -30.92 7.48 2.85
CA ALA A 331 -32.15 6.74 3.03
C ALA A 331 -31.94 5.30 2.52
N VAL A 332 -32.00 4.33 3.45
CA VAL A 332 -31.99 2.90 3.11
C VAL A 332 -32.95 2.73 1.93
N PRO A 333 -32.50 2.29 0.74
CA PRO A 333 -33.40 2.02 -0.36
C PRO A 333 -34.51 1.13 0.19
N PRO A 334 -35.79 1.48 0.04
CA PRO A 334 -36.87 0.72 0.63
C PRO A 334 -36.63 -0.74 0.27
N ALA A 335 -36.49 -1.59 1.29
CA ALA A 335 -36.16 -2.99 1.14
C ALA A 335 -36.89 -3.52 -0.08
N VAL A 336 -36.15 -3.98 -1.09
CA VAL A 336 -36.74 -4.45 -2.35
C VAL A 336 -37.74 -5.53 -1.93
N THR A 337 -39.02 -5.18 -1.91
CA THR A 337 -40.08 -6.16 -1.64
C THR A 337 -39.82 -7.30 -2.61
N PRO A 338 -39.67 -8.55 -2.13
CA PRO A 338 -39.30 -9.64 -3.00
C PRO A 338 -40.30 -9.66 -4.15
N VAL A 339 -39.82 -9.32 -5.34
CA VAL A 339 -40.64 -9.33 -6.55
C VAL A 339 -41.21 -10.74 -6.64
N ALA A 340 -42.53 -10.85 -6.64
CA ALA A 340 -43.22 -12.13 -6.76
C ALA A 340 -42.59 -12.92 -7.93
N PRO A 341 -42.34 -14.24 -7.76
CA PRO A 341 -41.57 -15.01 -8.73
C PRO A 341 -42.12 -14.79 -10.14
N ALA A 342 -41.26 -14.30 -11.02
CA ALA A 342 -41.62 -14.08 -12.42
C ALA A 342 -42.21 -15.38 -12.99
N ALA A 343 -43.36 -15.26 -13.67
CA ALA A 343 -43.97 -16.40 -14.35
C ALA A 343 -42.93 -17.09 -15.26
N PRO A 344 -42.98 -18.43 -15.42
CA PRO A 344 -41.95 -19.14 -16.18
C PRO A 344 -41.95 -18.67 -17.63
N GLU A 345 -40.78 -18.45 -18.22
CA GLU A 345 -40.65 -18.01 -19.62
C GLU A 345 -40.18 -19.13 -20.54
N THR A 346 -40.71 -19.19 -21.75
CA THR A 346 -40.22 -20.10 -22.81
C THR A 346 -39.33 -19.33 -23.77
N LEU A 347 -38.09 -19.78 -23.92
CA LEU A 347 -37.19 -19.23 -24.93
C LEU A 347 -37.61 -19.66 -26.34
N SER A 348 -37.04 -18.99 -27.34
CA SER A 348 -37.38 -19.21 -28.75
C SER A 348 -37.26 -20.68 -29.18
N ILE A 349 -38.13 -21.10 -30.11
CA ILE A 349 -38.16 -22.48 -30.62
C ILE A 349 -37.24 -22.62 -31.84
N SER A 350 -36.27 -23.53 -31.74
CA SER A 350 -35.39 -23.92 -32.83
C SER A 350 -35.91 -25.16 -33.57
N GLY A 351 -35.65 -25.24 -34.88
CA GLY A 351 -36.12 -26.32 -35.76
C GLY A 351 -36.40 -25.88 -37.19
N ARG A 352 -36.50 -26.84 -38.11
CA ARG A 352 -36.62 -26.56 -39.56
C ARG A 352 -37.97 -25.92 -39.91
N SER A 353 -37.93 -24.82 -40.65
CA SER A 353 -39.13 -24.10 -41.13
C SER A 353 -39.79 -24.75 -42.36
N LYS A 354 -39.15 -25.73 -43.01
CA LYS A 354 -39.68 -26.48 -44.17
C LYS A 354 -39.48 -27.98 -43.93
N VAL A 355 -40.55 -28.76 -43.99
CA VAL A 355 -40.53 -30.21 -43.74
C VAL A 355 -41.34 -30.93 -44.82
N THR A 356 -40.76 -31.97 -45.41
CA THR A 356 -41.39 -32.76 -46.47
C THR A 356 -42.03 -34.01 -45.88
N LYS A 357 -43.26 -34.34 -46.26
CA LYS A 357 -43.91 -35.60 -45.86
C LYS A 357 -43.13 -36.81 -46.39
N PRO A 358 -43.10 -37.96 -45.67
CA PRO A 358 -43.70 -38.24 -44.36
C PRO A 358 -42.75 -37.93 -43.17
N ARG A 359 -41.69 -37.12 -43.35
CA ARG A 359 -40.63 -36.94 -42.35
C ARG A 359 -41.16 -36.27 -41.06
N THR A 360 -40.62 -36.67 -39.92
CA THR A 360 -40.96 -36.07 -38.62
C THR A 360 -40.21 -34.75 -38.45
N ALA A 361 -40.92 -33.68 -38.09
CA ALA A 361 -40.31 -32.41 -37.72
C ALA A 361 -39.81 -32.48 -36.27
N LYS A 362 -38.58 -32.02 -36.00
CA LYS A 362 -38.00 -31.94 -34.66
C LYS A 362 -37.82 -30.48 -34.28
N PHE A 363 -38.24 -30.12 -33.07
CA PHE A 363 -38.11 -28.78 -32.51
C PHE A 363 -37.48 -28.83 -31.12
N THR A 364 -36.59 -27.90 -30.82
CA THR A 364 -35.97 -27.73 -29.50
C THR A 364 -36.34 -26.36 -28.92
N PHE A 365 -36.47 -26.33 -27.61
CA PHE A 365 -36.79 -25.15 -26.81
C PHE A 365 -36.28 -25.38 -25.38
N SER A 366 -36.13 -24.30 -24.62
CA SER A 366 -35.68 -24.30 -23.23
C SER A 366 -36.38 -23.18 -22.46
N SER A 367 -36.21 -23.20 -21.13
CA SER A 367 -36.66 -22.16 -20.21
C SER A 367 -35.50 -21.81 -19.29
N PRO A 368 -35.29 -20.53 -18.94
CA PRO A 368 -34.32 -20.15 -17.93
C PRO A 368 -34.82 -20.49 -16.51
N THR A 369 -36.12 -20.80 -16.35
CA THR A 369 -36.73 -21.08 -15.05
C THR A 369 -36.39 -22.51 -14.60
N ALA A 370 -35.72 -22.64 -13.46
CA ALA A 370 -35.36 -23.92 -12.87
C ALA A 370 -36.62 -24.78 -12.59
N GLY A 371 -36.56 -26.07 -12.95
CA GLY A 371 -37.67 -27.00 -12.75
C GLY A 371 -38.86 -26.85 -13.72
N ALA A 372 -38.75 -26.00 -14.75
CA ALA A 372 -39.81 -25.81 -15.73
C ALA A 372 -40.10 -27.07 -16.57
N THR A 373 -41.38 -27.39 -16.70
CA THR A 373 -41.91 -28.36 -17.67
C THR A 373 -42.56 -27.62 -18.85
N PHE A 374 -42.94 -28.32 -19.92
CA PHE A 374 -43.47 -27.67 -21.12
C PHE A 374 -44.82 -28.23 -21.57
N GLN A 375 -45.65 -27.35 -22.14
CA GLN A 375 -46.83 -27.71 -22.89
C GLN A 375 -46.71 -27.22 -24.34
N CYS A 376 -47.08 -28.08 -25.28
CA CYS A 376 -47.02 -27.81 -26.71
C CYS A 376 -48.40 -27.93 -27.35
N LYS A 377 -48.67 -27.10 -28.36
CA LYS A 377 -49.77 -27.31 -29.30
C LYS A 377 -49.35 -26.99 -30.73
N VAL A 378 -49.89 -27.73 -31.68
CA VAL A 378 -49.75 -27.45 -33.12
C VAL A 378 -51.08 -26.91 -33.62
N ASP A 379 -51.05 -25.72 -34.20
CA ASP A 379 -52.18 -24.94 -34.66
C ASP A 379 -53.18 -24.67 -33.53
N ARG A 380 -54.48 -24.84 -33.77
CA ARG A 380 -55.56 -24.58 -32.80
C ARG A 380 -55.89 -25.76 -31.89
N LYS A 381 -54.99 -26.75 -31.77
CA LYS A 381 -55.20 -27.93 -30.92
C LYS A 381 -55.05 -27.60 -29.44
N ALA A 382 -55.57 -28.47 -28.58
CA ALA A 382 -55.39 -28.37 -27.13
C ALA A 382 -53.90 -28.45 -26.74
N TRP A 383 -53.53 -27.74 -25.68
CA TRP A 383 -52.22 -27.84 -25.04
C TRP A 383 -52.02 -29.24 -24.47
N LYS A 384 -50.82 -29.80 -24.68
CA LYS A 384 -50.44 -31.10 -24.14
C LYS A 384 -49.04 -31.04 -23.57
N ALA A 385 -48.79 -31.78 -22.50
CA ALA A 385 -47.44 -31.95 -21.97
C ALA A 385 -46.50 -32.44 -23.07
N CYS A 386 -45.32 -31.85 -23.16
CA CYS A 386 -44.30 -32.19 -24.14
C CYS A 386 -42.91 -32.02 -23.55
N THR A 387 -41.94 -32.67 -24.18
CA THR A 387 -40.52 -32.55 -23.85
C THR A 387 -39.74 -32.00 -25.03
N SER A 388 -38.64 -31.31 -24.73
CA SER A 388 -37.64 -30.92 -25.72
C SER A 388 -36.63 -32.08 -25.84
N PRO A 389 -36.33 -32.61 -27.03
CA PRO A 389 -36.85 -32.21 -28.35
C PRO A 389 -38.26 -32.73 -28.67
N TYR A 390 -39.15 -31.85 -29.14
CA TYR A 390 -40.52 -32.18 -29.52
C TYR A 390 -40.61 -32.65 -30.98
N LYS A 391 -41.29 -33.79 -31.20
CA LYS A 391 -41.39 -34.47 -32.50
C LYS A 391 -42.81 -34.37 -33.08
N VAL A 392 -42.98 -33.67 -34.19
CA VAL A 392 -44.26 -33.52 -34.90
C VAL A 392 -44.32 -34.46 -36.11
N ARG A 393 -45.23 -35.44 -36.07
CA ARG A 393 -45.47 -36.39 -37.17
C ARG A 393 -46.24 -35.71 -38.32
N THR A 394 -45.53 -35.24 -39.34
CA THR A 394 -46.12 -34.48 -40.47
C THR A 394 -47.07 -35.30 -41.35
N ARG A 395 -47.03 -36.64 -41.29
CA ARG A 395 -48.00 -37.53 -41.95
C ARG A 395 -49.45 -37.22 -41.53
N LYS A 396 -49.66 -36.73 -40.31
CA LYS A 396 -50.98 -36.37 -39.75
C LYS A 396 -51.36 -34.89 -39.92
N LEU A 397 -50.55 -34.11 -40.65
CA LEU A 397 -50.81 -32.70 -40.94
C LEU A 397 -51.10 -32.53 -42.42
N GLU A 398 -51.93 -31.57 -42.81
CA GLU A 398 -52.11 -31.23 -44.22
C GLU A 398 -50.87 -30.52 -44.80
N PRO A 399 -50.64 -30.53 -46.12
CA PRO A 399 -49.62 -29.67 -46.72
C PRO A 399 -50.01 -28.19 -46.54
N GLY A 400 -49.14 -27.38 -45.94
CA GLY A 400 -49.49 -26.01 -45.59
C GLY A 400 -48.58 -25.40 -44.54
N LYS A 401 -48.89 -24.17 -44.13
CA LYS A 401 -48.23 -23.50 -42.99
C LYS A 401 -48.88 -23.97 -41.69
N HIS A 402 -48.06 -24.34 -40.72
CA HIS A 402 -48.46 -24.74 -39.38
C HIS A 402 -47.74 -23.89 -38.33
N LYS A 403 -48.35 -23.72 -37.16
CA LYS A 403 -47.80 -22.97 -36.03
C LYS A 403 -47.62 -23.90 -34.82
N LEU A 404 -46.38 -24.07 -34.36
CA LEU A 404 -46.07 -24.68 -33.07
C LEU A 404 -46.03 -23.57 -32.01
N LEU A 405 -46.77 -23.76 -30.92
CA LEU A 405 -46.73 -22.93 -29.73
C LEU A 405 -46.23 -23.78 -28.56
N VAL A 406 -45.31 -23.23 -27.76
CA VAL A 406 -44.74 -23.88 -26.57
C VAL A 406 -44.81 -22.90 -25.41
N ARG A 407 -45.23 -23.38 -24.24
CA ARG A 407 -45.23 -22.63 -22.98
C ARG A 407 -44.56 -23.41 -21.86
N ALA A 408 -43.78 -22.73 -21.03
CA ALA A 408 -43.18 -23.24 -19.81
C ALA A 408 -44.22 -23.26 -18.67
N VAL A 409 -44.08 -24.22 -17.77
CA VAL A 409 -45.00 -24.46 -16.65
C VAL A 409 -44.21 -24.87 -15.40
N VAL A 410 -44.44 -24.18 -14.29
CA VAL A 410 -43.87 -24.49 -12.97
C VAL A 410 -45.01 -24.46 -11.96
N GLY A 411 -45.32 -25.60 -11.34
CA GLY A 411 -46.51 -25.73 -10.48
C GLY A 411 -47.80 -25.39 -11.24
N SER A 412 -48.54 -24.37 -10.78
CA SER A 412 -49.73 -23.82 -11.43
C SER A 412 -49.45 -22.63 -12.36
N ALA A 413 -48.23 -22.07 -12.34
CA ALA A 413 -47.85 -20.92 -13.16
C ALA A 413 -47.53 -21.36 -14.59
N VAL A 414 -48.05 -20.62 -15.56
CA VAL A 414 -47.86 -20.86 -17.00
C VAL A 414 -47.31 -19.62 -17.68
N ASP A 415 -46.41 -19.81 -18.64
CA ASP A 415 -45.93 -18.74 -19.51
C ASP A 415 -47.11 -18.09 -20.26
N ALA A 416 -47.33 -16.80 -19.97
CA ALA A 416 -48.37 -15.99 -20.59
C ALA A 416 -48.06 -15.66 -22.06
N SER A 417 -46.79 -15.73 -22.44
CA SER A 417 -46.24 -15.34 -23.74
C SER A 417 -45.59 -16.54 -24.45
N PRO A 418 -46.39 -17.57 -24.85
CA PRO A 418 -45.85 -18.79 -25.42
C PRO A 418 -44.96 -18.54 -26.65
N ALA A 419 -43.77 -19.16 -26.64
CA ALA A 419 -42.88 -19.17 -27.78
C ALA A 419 -43.59 -19.77 -29.02
N ARG A 420 -43.35 -19.16 -30.18
CA ARG A 420 -44.05 -19.50 -31.43
C ARG A 420 -43.09 -19.81 -32.57
N LYS A 421 -43.34 -20.89 -33.31
CA LYS A 421 -42.61 -21.25 -34.54
C LYS A 421 -43.57 -21.59 -35.67
N VAL A 422 -43.37 -20.95 -36.82
CA VAL A 422 -44.10 -21.29 -38.05
C VAL A 422 -43.23 -22.23 -38.89
N PHE A 423 -43.81 -23.34 -39.35
CA PHE A 423 -43.16 -24.28 -40.26
C PHE A 423 -44.11 -24.69 -41.38
N ARG A 424 -43.58 -25.01 -42.56
CA ARG A 424 -44.36 -25.41 -43.73
C ARG A 424 -44.17 -26.90 -44.01
N VAL A 425 -45.29 -27.63 -44.11
CA VAL A 425 -45.32 -29.03 -44.54
C VAL A 425 -45.54 -29.07 -46.06
N ARG A 426 -44.66 -29.75 -46.80
CA ARG A 426 -44.78 -29.97 -48.25
C ARG A 426 -45.15 -31.41 -48.57
N ARG A 427 -45.87 -31.64 -49.67
CA ARG A 427 -45.98 -32.98 -50.28
C ARG A 427 -44.57 -33.41 -50.70
N GLY A 428 -44.21 -34.64 -50.36
CA GLY A 428 -42.94 -35.24 -50.71
C GLY A 428 -43.01 -36.00 -52.01
#